data_AF-A0A936I5Q2-F1
#
_entry.id   AF-A0A936I5Q2-F1
#
_cell.length_a   1.000
_cell.length_b   1.000
_cell.length_c   1.000
_cell.angle_alpha   90.00
_cell.angle_beta   90.00
_cell.angle_gamma   90.00
#
_symmetry.space_group_name_H-M   'P 1'
#
loop_
_entity.id
_entity.type
_entity.pdbx_description
1 polymer ?
#
loop_
_entity_poly.entity_id
_entity_poly.type
_entity_poly.pdbx_seq_one_letter_code
_entity_poly.pdbx_strand_id
1 'polypeptide(L)'
;MGLGLGAITLLALRPSPQAATYQWKQFSTIESVVPAGLGRSRVITSGPDGQAIEKEMKNFYSIAGINFTNVALNDRTIVETITAYTADGWELFTVTTGVNSPAEDKGGTGIFITRYLFRKAV
;
A
#
# COMPACT_ATOMS: atom_id res chain seq x y z
N MET A 1 45.37 -54.73 22.15
CA MET A 1 44.14 -54.61 21.32
C MET A 1 43.13 -53.82 22.12
N GLY A 2 42.54 -52.77 21.54
CA GLY A 2 41.49 -51.97 22.20
C GLY A 2 41.47 -50.51 21.74
N LEU A 3 41.20 -50.28 20.44
CA LEU A 3 40.89 -48.96 19.91
C LEU A 3 39.52 -48.53 20.44
N GLY A 4 39.49 -47.59 21.38
CA GLY A 4 38.27 -46.90 21.80
C GLY A 4 38.00 -45.72 20.86
N LEU A 5 37.10 -45.93 19.90
CA LEU A 5 36.67 -44.92 18.93
C LEU A 5 35.90 -43.80 19.66
N GLY A 6 36.56 -42.67 19.90
CA GLY A 6 35.91 -41.49 20.47
C GLY A 6 34.96 -40.87 19.45
N ALA A 7 33.66 -40.86 19.76
CA ALA A 7 32.63 -40.21 18.96
C ALA A 7 32.86 -38.70 18.95
N ILE A 8 33.26 -38.15 17.80
CA ILE A 8 33.32 -36.71 17.56
C ILE A 8 31.89 -36.25 17.23
N THR A 9 31.24 -35.62 18.20
CA THR A 9 29.97 -34.90 17.97
C THR A 9 30.28 -33.64 17.17
N LEU A 10 30.03 -33.66 15.86
CA LEU A 10 30.05 -32.46 15.02
C LEU A 10 28.88 -31.56 15.43
N LEU A 11 29.17 -30.52 16.19
CA LEU A 11 28.24 -29.43 16.48
C LEU A 11 27.92 -28.72 15.15
N ALA A 12 26.76 -29.01 14.57
CA ALA A 12 26.31 -28.38 13.34
C ALA A 12 26.14 -26.86 13.57
N LEU A 13 27.05 -26.05 13.03
CA LEU A 13 26.88 -24.61 12.90
C LEU A 13 25.64 -24.37 12.02
N ARG A 14 24.49 -24.12 12.65
CA ARG A 14 23.33 -23.58 11.95
C ARG A 14 23.59 -22.08 11.80
N PRO A 15 23.79 -21.55 10.58
CA PRO A 15 23.86 -20.12 10.40
C PRO A 15 22.55 -19.50 10.94
N SER A 16 22.69 -18.51 11.82
CA SER A 16 21.54 -17.73 12.27
C SER A 16 20.85 -17.13 11.04
N PRO A 17 19.51 -17.23 10.91
CA PRO A 17 18.83 -16.59 9.81
C PRO A 17 19.13 -15.09 9.85
N GLN A 18 19.81 -14.59 8.81
CA GLN A 18 20.09 -13.18 8.65
C GLN A 18 18.75 -12.45 8.47
N ALA A 19 18.51 -11.41 9.27
CA ALA A 19 17.31 -10.58 9.10
C ALA A 19 17.33 -9.98 7.68
N ALA A 20 16.23 -10.17 6.94
CA ALA A 20 16.08 -9.59 5.62
C ALA A 20 16.03 -8.06 5.71
N THR A 21 16.73 -7.38 4.80
CA THR A 21 16.59 -5.94 4.59
C THR A 21 15.48 -5.70 3.58
N TYR A 22 14.69 -4.64 3.77
CA TYR A 22 13.60 -4.31 2.87
C TYR A 22 13.72 -2.88 2.35
N GLN A 23 13.40 -2.71 1.08
CA GLN A 23 12.99 -1.43 0.52
C GLN A 23 11.47 -1.31 0.58
N TRP A 24 10.98 -0.07 0.66
CA TRP A 24 9.57 0.23 0.92
C TRP A 24 8.98 1.12 -0.17
N LYS A 25 7.74 0.83 -0.56
CA LYS A 25 6.96 1.63 -1.51
C LYS A 25 5.55 1.82 -0.97
N GLN A 26 5.07 3.04 -0.93
CA GLN A 26 3.71 3.37 -0.51
C GLN A 26 2.91 3.81 -1.73
N PHE A 27 1.78 3.14 -1.97
CA PHE A 27 0.72 3.57 -2.87
C PHE A 27 -0.44 4.08 -2.03
N SER A 28 -0.85 5.33 -2.26
CA SER A 28 -1.93 5.98 -1.51
C SER A 28 -3.03 6.43 -2.46
N THR A 29 -4.26 6.10 -2.12
CA THR A 29 -5.46 6.64 -2.77
C THR A 29 -6.05 7.72 -1.89
N ILE A 30 -6.37 8.86 -2.49
CA ILE A 30 -7.05 9.98 -1.84
C ILE A 30 -8.33 10.20 -2.62
N GLU A 31 -9.46 9.99 -1.97
CA GLU A 31 -10.77 10.01 -2.59
C GLU A 31 -11.63 11.09 -1.94
N SER A 32 -12.10 12.04 -2.76
CA SER A 32 -12.90 13.14 -2.28
C SER A 32 -14.35 12.71 -2.09
N VAL A 33 -14.90 13.09 -0.93
CA VAL A 33 -16.32 12.94 -0.61
C VAL A 33 -17.05 14.28 -0.50
N VAL A 34 -16.47 15.32 -1.13
CA VAL A 34 -17.11 16.64 -1.18
C VAL A 34 -18.41 16.56 -1.99
N PRO A 35 -19.52 17.09 -1.44
CA PRO A 35 -20.77 17.19 -2.18
C PRO A 35 -20.61 17.87 -3.54
N ALA A 36 -21.50 17.54 -4.48
CA ALA A 36 -21.45 18.01 -5.87
C ALA A 36 -20.18 17.62 -6.66
N GLY A 37 -19.28 16.82 -6.09
CA GLY A 37 -18.11 16.29 -6.79
C GLY A 37 -17.01 17.33 -7.07
N LEU A 38 -16.92 18.39 -6.27
CA LEU A 38 -15.99 19.51 -6.48
C LEU A 38 -14.53 19.21 -6.09
N GLY A 39 -14.26 18.10 -5.40
CA GLY A 39 -12.90 17.74 -5.00
C GLY A 39 -12.06 17.13 -6.11
N ARG A 40 -10.80 16.79 -5.81
CA ARG A 40 -9.89 16.10 -6.72
C ARG A 40 -9.37 14.83 -6.07
N SER A 41 -9.77 13.69 -6.60
CA SER A 41 -9.29 12.38 -6.15
C SER A 41 -8.00 12.01 -6.89
N ARG A 42 -7.02 11.43 -6.19
CA ARG A 42 -5.69 11.18 -6.73
C ARG A 42 -5.01 9.97 -6.13
N VAL A 43 -4.18 9.33 -6.93
CA VAL A 43 -3.14 8.41 -6.47
C VAL A 43 -1.84 9.18 -6.16
N ILE A 44 -1.17 8.79 -5.08
CA ILE A 44 0.21 9.20 -4.78
C ILE A 44 1.03 7.95 -4.51
N THR A 45 2.15 7.81 -5.21
CA THR A 45 3.13 6.75 -4.96
C THR A 45 4.42 7.37 -4.43
N SER A 46 5.05 6.72 -3.45
CA SER A 46 6.34 7.14 -2.89
C SER A 46 7.20 5.91 -2.63
N GLY A 47 8.44 5.89 -3.08
CA GLY A 47 9.34 4.75 -2.91
C GLY A 47 10.80 5.10 -3.15
N PRO A 48 11.67 4.11 -3.39
CA PRO A 48 13.10 4.32 -3.59
C PRO A 48 13.40 5.24 -4.79
N ASP A 49 12.53 5.22 -5.80
CA ASP A 49 12.62 6.00 -7.03
C ASP A 49 12.09 7.45 -6.87
N GLY A 50 11.69 7.84 -5.65
CA GLY A 50 11.10 9.14 -5.34
C GLY A 50 9.58 9.12 -5.20
N GLN A 51 8.95 10.30 -5.30
CA GLN A 51 7.50 10.48 -5.22
C GLN A 51 6.91 10.81 -6.59
N ALA A 52 5.84 10.12 -6.96
CA ALA A 52 5.11 10.34 -8.20
C ALA A 52 3.61 10.50 -7.94
N ILE A 53 2.97 11.37 -8.73
CA ILE A 53 1.51 11.46 -8.85
C ILE A 53 1.13 10.59 -10.04
N GLU A 54 0.78 9.33 -9.79
CA GLU A 54 0.70 8.34 -10.88
C GLU A 54 -0.59 8.43 -11.69
N LYS A 55 -1.76 8.61 -11.05
CA LYS A 55 -3.05 8.44 -11.73
C LYS A 55 -4.13 9.34 -11.13
N GLU A 56 -4.92 9.98 -11.99
CA GLU A 56 -6.15 10.65 -11.58
C GLU A 56 -7.19 9.60 -11.17
N MET A 57 -7.89 9.85 -10.06
CA MET A 57 -9.04 9.05 -9.64
C MET A 57 -10.32 9.87 -9.79
N LYS A 58 -11.46 9.20 -9.81
CA LYS A 58 -12.77 9.85 -9.91
C LYS A 58 -13.34 10.11 -8.51
N ASN A 59 -14.16 11.15 -8.38
CA ASN A 59 -14.78 11.51 -7.09
C ASN A 59 -15.96 10.58 -6.77
N PHE A 60 -16.18 10.32 -5.48
CA PHE A 60 -17.28 9.46 -5.04
C PHE A 60 -18.65 10.14 -5.13
N TYR A 61 -18.72 11.46 -4.97
CA TYR A 61 -20.00 12.18 -4.92
C TYR A 61 -20.24 13.01 -6.17
N SER A 62 -21.52 13.14 -6.50
CA SER A 62 -22.10 14.04 -7.51
C SER A 62 -23.25 14.82 -6.88
N ILE A 63 -23.92 15.68 -7.65
CA ILE A 63 -25.15 16.36 -7.19
C ILE A 63 -26.30 15.38 -6.90
N ALA A 64 -26.28 14.19 -7.51
CA ALA A 64 -27.32 13.17 -7.33
C ALA A 64 -26.98 12.18 -6.19
N GLY A 65 -25.86 12.37 -5.48
CA GLY A 65 -25.35 11.43 -4.48
C GLY A 65 -24.15 10.63 -4.98
N ILE A 66 -23.96 9.42 -4.46
CA ILE A 66 -22.80 8.57 -4.72
C ILE A 66 -22.77 8.11 -6.19
N ASN A 67 -21.63 8.28 -6.84
CA ASN A 67 -21.37 7.80 -8.20
C ASN A 67 -20.69 6.43 -8.13
N PHE A 68 -21.48 5.36 -8.12
CA PHE A 68 -20.97 3.99 -8.05
C PHE A 68 -20.12 3.57 -9.26
N THR A 69 -20.34 4.19 -10.43
CA THR A 69 -19.48 3.97 -11.59
C THR A 69 -18.06 4.48 -11.33
N ASN A 70 -17.93 5.65 -10.70
CA ASN A 70 -16.62 6.19 -10.32
C ASN A 70 -15.93 5.28 -9.30
N VAL A 71 -16.68 4.76 -8.31
CA VAL A 71 -16.15 3.80 -7.33
C VAL A 71 -15.59 2.56 -8.05
N ALA A 72 -16.37 1.94 -8.94
CA ALA A 72 -15.91 0.75 -9.66
C ALA A 72 -14.68 1.00 -10.55
N LEU A 73 -14.56 2.20 -11.16
CA LEU A 73 -13.39 2.58 -11.95
C LEU A 73 -12.14 2.81 -11.08
N ASN A 74 -12.33 3.39 -9.89
CA ASN A 74 -11.27 3.55 -8.90
C ASN A 74 -10.80 2.19 -8.37
N ASP A 75 -11.72 1.29 -8.04
CA ASP A 75 -11.41 -0.07 -7.58
C ASP A 75 -10.60 -0.85 -8.62
N ARG A 76 -10.98 -0.76 -9.90
CA ARG A 76 -10.19 -1.35 -10.99
C ARG A 76 -8.77 -0.80 -11.00
N THR A 77 -8.63 0.52 -10.87
CA THR A 77 -7.30 1.16 -10.82
C THR A 77 -6.46 0.67 -9.66
N ILE A 78 -7.04 0.53 -8.47
CA ILE A 78 -6.36 0.01 -7.28
C ILE A 78 -5.87 -1.42 -7.52
N VAL A 79 -6.74 -2.29 -8.02
CA VAL A 79 -6.42 -3.70 -8.29
C VAL A 79 -5.33 -3.82 -9.36
N GLU A 80 -5.41 -3.03 -10.44
CA GLU A 80 -4.38 -2.97 -11.49
C GLU A 80 -3.01 -2.59 -10.91
N THR A 81 -2.94 -1.54 -10.08
CA THR A 81 -1.69 -1.09 -9.45
C THR A 81 -1.13 -2.12 -8.49
N ILE A 82 -1.95 -2.70 -7.61
CA ILE A 82 -1.51 -3.76 -6.69
C ILE A 82 -0.96 -4.95 -7.49
N THR A 83 -1.67 -5.37 -8.54
CA THR A 83 -1.26 -6.48 -9.41
C THR A 83 0.09 -6.18 -10.05
N ALA A 84 0.27 -4.99 -10.62
CA ALA A 84 1.53 -4.57 -11.24
C ALA A 84 2.70 -4.62 -10.24
N TYR A 85 2.53 -4.05 -9.04
CA TYR A 85 3.60 -4.07 -8.03
C TYR A 85 3.92 -5.48 -7.55
N THR A 86 2.91 -6.35 -7.37
CA THR A 86 3.15 -7.74 -7.00
C THR A 86 3.86 -8.53 -8.10
N ALA A 87 3.56 -8.26 -9.38
CA ALA A 87 4.28 -8.83 -10.52
C ALA A 87 5.75 -8.38 -10.54
N ASP A 88 6.02 -7.14 -10.11
CA ASP A 88 7.37 -6.59 -9.94
C ASP A 88 8.08 -7.11 -8.67
N GLY A 89 7.49 -8.05 -7.93
CA GLY A 89 8.07 -8.69 -6.76
C GLY A 89 7.95 -7.88 -5.46
N TRP A 90 7.07 -6.88 -5.42
CA TRP A 90 6.70 -6.22 -4.16
C TRP A 90 5.63 -7.03 -3.42
N GLU A 91 5.82 -7.21 -2.11
CA GLU A 91 4.83 -7.79 -1.22
C GLU A 91 3.95 -6.68 -0.65
N LEU A 92 2.62 -6.82 -0.74
CA LEU A 92 1.70 -5.97 0.01
C LEU A 92 1.82 -6.31 1.50
N PHE A 93 2.44 -5.40 2.27
CA PHE A 93 2.75 -5.63 3.68
C PHE A 93 1.63 -5.19 4.62
N THR A 94 1.09 -3.99 4.40
CA THR A 94 -0.03 -3.49 5.21
C THR A 94 -0.92 -2.55 4.42
N VAL A 95 -2.19 -2.49 4.82
CA VAL A 95 -3.19 -1.55 4.30
C VAL A 95 -3.75 -0.76 5.47
N THR A 96 -3.63 0.56 5.41
CA THR A 96 -4.14 1.47 6.45
C THR A 96 -5.13 2.45 5.84
N THR A 97 -6.34 2.47 6.37
CA THR A 97 -7.39 3.42 5.97
C THR A 97 -7.49 4.59 6.94
N GLY A 98 -8.05 5.71 6.46
CA GLY A 98 -8.35 6.88 7.28
C GLY A 98 -9.41 7.74 6.63
N VAL A 99 -10.15 8.48 7.46
CA VAL A 99 -11.16 9.43 7.02
C VAL A 99 -10.90 10.75 7.73
N ASN A 100 -10.93 11.84 6.98
CA ASN A 100 -11.02 13.17 7.55
C ASN A 100 -12.29 13.82 7.02
N SER A 101 -13.25 14.10 7.91
CA SER A 101 -14.51 14.76 7.59
C SER A 101 -14.65 15.97 8.50
N PRO A 102 -14.11 17.13 8.12
CA PRO A 102 -14.30 18.36 8.90
C PRO A 102 -15.78 18.73 8.95
N ALA A 103 -16.21 19.41 10.00
CA ALA A 103 -17.55 19.96 10.05
C ALA A 103 -17.76 21.01 8.94
N GLU A 104 -18.91 20.96 8.26
CA GLU A 104 -19.23 21.78 7.07
C GLU A 104 -19.15 23.29 7.36
N ASP A 105 -19.45 23.70 8.60
CA ASP A 105 -19.38 25.08 9.10
C ASP A 105 -17.94 25.61 9.25
N LYS A 106 -16.93 24.73 9.15
CA LYS A 106 -15.50 25.09 9.23
C LYS A 106 -14.78 25.00 7.88
N GLY A 107 -15.53 24.89 6.78
CA GLY A 107 -15.01 24.95 5.42
C GLY A 107 -14.06 23.80 5.05
N GLY A 108 -14.09 22.70 5.80
CA GLY A 108 -13.18 21.60 5.54
C GLY A 108 -13.75 20.58 4.55
N THR A 109 -12.87 20.07 3.69
CA THR A 109 -13.18 19.10 2.64
C THR A 109 -13.06 17.68 3.19
N GLY A 110 -14.13 16.90 3.07
CA GLY A 110 -14.11 15.48 3.42
C GLY A 110 -13.25 14.65 2.46
N ILE A 111 -12.37 13.80 3.02
CA ILE A 111 -11.51 12.88 2.27
C ILE A 111 -11.49 11.49 2.90
N PHE A 112 -11.41 10.48 2.05
CA PHE A 112 -11.01 9.12 2.39
C PHE A 112 -9.58 8.90 1.89
N ILE A 113 -8.74 8.26 2.70
CA ILE A 113 -7.38 7.90 2.34
C ILE A 113 -7.12 6.43 2.65
N THR A 114 -6.61 5.69 1.67
CA THR A 114 -6.11 4.33 1.88
C THR A 114 -4.65 4.25 1.46
N ARG A 115 -3.80 3.78 2.38
CA ARG A 115 -2.36 3.60 2.18
C ARG A 115 -2.06 2.11 2.10
N TYR A 116 -1.55 1.69 0.97
CA TYR A 116 -1.05 0.35 0.70
C TYR A 116 0.47 0.41 0.78
N LEU A 117 1.03 -0.15 1.85
CA LEU A 117 2.47 -0.19 2.06
C LEU A 117 2.99 -1.53 1.55
N PHE A 118 3.94 -1.44 0.63
CA PHE A 118 4.62 -2.55 0.03
C PHE A 118 6.06 -2.63 0.53
N ARG A 119 6.58 -3.84 0.61
CA ARG A 119 8.00 -4.11 0.86
C ARG A 119 8.57 -5.06 -0.17
N LYS A 120 9.85 -4.95 -0.45
CA LYS A 120 10.58 -5.89 -1.29
C LYS A 120 11.92 -6.18 -0.63
N ALA A 121 12.26 -7.46 -0.49
CA ALA A 121 13.56 -7.86 0.07
C ALA A 121 14.69 -7.30 -0.82
N VAL A 122 15.75 -6.81 -0.18
CA VAL A 122 16.98 -6.30 -0.80
C VAL A 122 18.06 -7.36 -0.69
#